data_AF-A0A8J7T2C2-F1
#
_entry.id   AF-A0A8J7T2C2-F1
#
_cell.length_a   1.000
_cell.length_b   1.000
_cell.length_c   1.000
_cell.angle_alpha   90.00
_cell.angle_beta   90.00
_cell.angle_gamma   90.00
#
_symmetry.space_group_name_H-M   'P 1'
#
loop_
_entity.id
_entity.type
_entity.pdbx_description
1 polymer ?
#
loop_
_entity_poly.entity_id
_entity_poly.type
_entity_poly.pdbx_seq_one_letter_code
_entity_poly.pdbx_strand_id
1 'polypeptide(L)'
;MRTRDAVERCLMRLSEAAVRLGAEAERLCPNQPWRDIRGLGNHLRHAYDRIDADQLWTIVQRDLLALEMESREVVDRLQGS
;
A
#
# COMPACT_ATOMS: atom_id res chain seq x y z
N MET A 1 2.16 -6.60 20.61
CA MET A 1 1.07 -7.18 19.79
C MET A 1 0.17 -6.11 19.16
N ARG A 2 -0.37 -5.11 19.87
CA ARG A 2 -1.26 -4.06 19.29
C ARG A 2 -0.72 -3.28 18.08
N THR A 3 0.58 -2.99 18.02
CA THR A 3 1.18 -2.17 16.95
C THR A 3 1.25 -2.90 15.62
N ARG A 4 1.46 -4.22 15.64
CA ARG A 4 1.52 -5.04 14.42
C ARG A 4 0.14 -5.12 13.75
N ASP A 5 -0.89 -5.44 14.52
CA ASP A 5 -2.27 -5.54 14.01
C ASP A 5 -2.76 -4.22 13.39
N ALA A 6 -2.35 -3.08 13.97
CA ALA A 6 -2.68 -1.76 13.44
C ALA A 6 -2.01 -1.50 12.08
N VAL A 7 -0.73 -1.86 11.94
CA VAL A 7 0.02 -1.72 10.68
C VAL A 7 -0.58 -2.62 9.60
N GLU A 8 -0.84 -3.89 9.91
CA GLU A 8 -1.43 -4.84 8.96
C GLU A 8 -2.82 -4.39 8.49
N ARG A 9 -3.64 -3.84 9.40
CA ARG A 9 -4.95 -3.29 9.05
C ARG A 9 -4.87 -2.01 8.20
N CYS A 10 -3.81 -1.21 8.35
CA CYS A 10 -3.54 -0.10 7.44
C CYS A 10 -3.16 -0.61 6.04
N LEU A 11 -2.25 -1.59 5.97
CA LEU A 11 -1.82 -2.19 4.70
C LEU A 11 -2.96 -2.90 3.97
N MET A 12 -3.86 -3.58 4.68
CA MET A 12 -5.07 -4.16 4.08
C MET A 12 -5.97 -3.10 3.45
N ARG A 13 -6.19 -1.97 4.13
CA ARG A 13 -7.03 -0.88 3.59
C ARG A 13 -6.41 -0.25 2.34
N LEU A 14 -5.08 -0.07 2.32
CA LEU A 14 -4.36 0.41 1.15
C LEU A 14 -4.51 -0.54 -0.04
N SER A 15 -4.33 -1.84 0.20
CA SER A 15 -4.51 -2.87 -0.83
C SER A 15 -5.93 -2.86 -1.41
N GLU A 16 -6.96 -2.74 -0.57
CA GLU A 16 -8.34 -2.65 -1.02
C GLU A 16 -8.63 -1.37 -1.81
N ALA A 17 -8.09 -0.22 -1.38
CA ALA A 17 -8.19 1.03 -2.11
C ALA A 17 -7.55 0.92 -3.51
N ALA A 18 -6.36 0.31 -3.60
CA ALA A 18 -5.66 0.07 -4.87
C ALA A 18 -6.44 -0.88 -5.81
N VAL A 19 -7.16 -1.86 -5.26
CA VAL A 19 -8.07 -2.72 -6.03
C VAL A 19 -9.27 -1.91 -6.54
N ARG A 20 -9.89 -1.09 -5.68
CA ARG A 20 -11.07 -0.29 -6.02
C ARG A 20 -10.79 0.80 -7.07
N LEU A 21 -9.61 1.41 -7.02
CA LEU A 21 -9.18 2.41 -8.00
C LEU A 21 -8.89 1.79 -9.37
N GLY A 22 -8.56 0.49 -9.44
CA GLY A 22 -8.31 -0.20 -10.71
C GLY A 22 -7.25 0.51 -11.55
N ALA A 23 -7.56 0.73 -12.84
CA ALA A 23 -6.67 1.40 -13.78
C ALA A 23 -6.39 2.88 -13.42
N GLU A 24 -7.25 3.53 -12.64
CA GLU A 24 -7.06 4.92 -12.25
C GLU A 24 -5.88 5.09 -11.29
N ALA A 25 -5.62 4.10 -10.44
CA ALA A 25 -4.41 4.07 -9.61
C ALA A 25 -3.15 4.09 -10.47
N GLU A 26 -3.09 3.24 -11.50
CA GLU A 26 -1.97 3.18 -12.45
C GLU A 26 -1.83 4.48 -13.25
N ARG A 27 -2.94 5.14 -13.60
CA ARG A 27 -2.93 6.42 -14.30
C ARG A 27 -2.41 7.55 -13.42
N LEU A 28 -2.74 7.54 -12.13
CA LEU A 28 -2.43 8.61 -11.19
C LEU A 28 -1.01 8.49 -10.63
N CYS A 29 -0.59 7.27 -10.21
CA CYS A 29 0.75 6.99 -9.70
C CYS A 29 1.40 5.85 -10.51
N PRO A 30 1.90 6.12 -11.72
CA PRO A 30 2.34 5.08 -12.66
C PRO A 30 3.61 4.33 -12.22
N ASN A 31 4.39 4.88 -11.27
CA ASN A 31 5.68 4.30 -10.89
C ASN A 31 5.56 3.23 -9.78
N GLN A 32 4.34 2.95 -9.31
CA GLN A 32 4.12 2.05 -8.19
C GLN A 32 3.92 0.59 -8.63
N PRO A 33 4.40 -0.38 -7.84
CA PRO A 33 4.23 -1.81 -8.11
C PRO A 33 2.79 -2.27 -7.79
N TRP A 34 1.81 -1.83 -8.59
CA TRP A 34 0.38 -2.02 -8.31
C TRP A 34 -0.04 -3.48 -8.15
N ARG A 35 0.59 -4.39 -8.89
CA ARG A 35 0.33 -5.83 -8.75
C ARG A 35 0.64 -6.30 -7.33
N ASP A 36 1.75 -5.83 -6.75
CA ASP A 36 2.21 -6.24 -5.44
C ASP A 36 1.41 -5.53 -4.34
N ILE A 37 1.07 -4.25 -4.53
CA ILE A 37 0.19 -3.48 -3.62
C ILE A 37 -1.20 -4.12 -3.51
N ARG A 38 -1.79 -4.55 -4.64
CA ARG A 38 -3.07 -5.29 -4.66
C ARG A 38 -2.93 -6.71 -4.08
N GLY A 39 -1.75 -7.32 -4.24
CA GLY A 39 -1.43 -8.63 -3.68
C GLY A 39 -1.22 -8.62 -2.15
N LEU A 40 -0.82 -7.46 -1.59
CA LEU A 40 -0.45 -7.32 -0.18
C LEU A 40 -1.57 -7.74 0.78
N GLY A 41 -2.82 -7.35 0.52
CA GLY A 41 -3.96 -7.72 1.35
C GLY A 41 -4.24 -9.23 1.35
N ASN A 42 -3.96 -9.93 0.25
CA ASN A 42 -4.06 -11.38 0.19
C ASN A 42 -2.91 -12.06 0.92
N HIS A 43 -1.69 -11.50 0.81
CA HIS A 43 -0.52 -12.02 1.51
C HIS A 43 -0.68 -11.90 3.03
N LEU A 44 -1.15 -10.75 3.54
CA LEU A 44 -1.39 -10.56 4.99
C LEU A 44 -2.51 -11.45 5.55
N ARG A 45 -3.51 -11.81 4.73
CA ARG A 45 -4.65 -12.65 5.14
C ARG A 45 -4.33 -14.15 5.15
N HIS A 46 -3.47 -14.60 4.24
CA HIS A 46 -3.19 -16.03 4.01
C HIS A 46 -1.78 -16.49 4.37
N ALA A 47 -0.84 -15.55 4.58
CA ALA A 47 0.56 -15.84 4.86
C ALA A 47 1.07 -15.09 6.11
N TYR A 48 0.17 -14.79 7.06
CA TYR A 48 0.49 -14.13 8.33
C TYR A 48 1.64 -14.81 9.10
N ASP A 49 1.73 -16.12 8.96
CA ASP A 49 2.70 -17.03 9.54
C ASP A 49 4.01 -17.14 8.72
N ARG A 50 4.11 -16.49 7.56
CA ARG A 50 5.30 -16.46 6.69
C ARG A 50 5.92 -15.08 6.49
N ILE A 51 5.19 -14.00 6.76
CA ILE A 51 5.74 -12.64 6.73
C ILE A 51 6.43 -12.40 8.06
N ASP A 52 7.76 -12.34 8.06
CA ASP A 52 8.50 -11.94 9.25
C ASP A 52 8.43 -10.42 9.46
N ALA A 53 8.83 -9.98 10.66
CA ALA A 53 8.80 -8.57 11.02
C ALA A 53 9.71 -7.70 10.15
N ASP A 54 10.78 -8.25 9.58
CA ASP A 54 11.76 -7.52 8.76
C ASP A 54 11.22 -7.26 7.35
N GLN A 55 10.49 -8.22 6.79
CA GLN A 55 9.77 -8.05 5.53
C GLN A 55 8.64 -7.02 5.68
N LEU A 56 7.87 -7.09 6.77
CA LEU A 56 6.85 -6.08 7.07
C LEU A 56 7.48 -4.68 7.24
N TRP A 57 8.62 -4.61 7.94
CA TRP A 57 9.35 -3.36 8.13
C TRP A 57 9.86 -2.78 6.81
N THR A 58 10.35 -3.63 5.89
CA THR A 58 10.80 -3.21 4.55
C THR A 58 9.66 -2.62 3.73
N ILE A 59 8.49 -3.27 3.74
CA ILE A 59 7.29 -2.78 3.04
C ILE A 59 6.89 -1.40 3.58
N VAL A 60 6.91 -1.23 4.90
CA VAL A 60 6.54 0.04 5.56
C VAL A 60 7.57 1.14 5.27
N GLN A 61 8.87 0.84 5.35
CA GLN A 61 9.91 1.87 5.23
C GLN A 61 10.19 2.27 3.79
N ARG A 62 10.04 1.35 2.82
CA ARG A 62 10.43 1.63 1.44
C ARG A 62 9.22 1.84 0.54
N ASP A 63 8.38 0.81 0.45
CA ASP A 63 7.33 0.78 -0.56
C ASP A 63 6.16 1.69 -0.18
N LEU A 64 5.82 1.76 1.11
CA LEU A 64 4.77 2.66 1.60
C LEU A 64 5.17 4.14 1.53
N LEU A 65 6.43 4.49 1.84
CA LEU A 65 6.90 5.88 1.73
C LEU A 65 6.88 6.37 0.28
N ALA A 66 7.34 5.54 -0.66
CA ALA A 66 7.30 5.88 -2.08
C ALA A 66 5.86 6.10 -2.57
N LEU A 67 4.93 5.23 -2.16
CA LEU A 67 3.51 5.37 -2.51
C LEU A 67 2.89 6.62 -1.86
N GLU A 68 3.22 6.94 -0.61
CA GLU A 68 2.72 8.13 0.07
C GLU A 68 3.13 9.41 -0.66
N MET A 69 4.40 9.53 -1.03
CA MET A 69 4.93 10.70 -1.72
C MET A 69 4.19 10.94 -3.04
N GLU A 70 4.13 9.93 -3.92
CA GLU A 70 3.47 10.09 -5.22
C GLU A 70 1.96 10.32 -5.07
N SER A 71 1.30 9.64 -4.12
CA SER A 71 -0.12 9.85 -3.85
C SER A 71 -0.40 11.27 -3.35
N ARG A 72 0.48 11.83 -2.52
CA ARG A 72 0.34 13.20 -2.00
C ARG A 72 0.49 14.23 -3.11
N GLU A 73 1.49 14.08 -3.97
CA GLU A 73 1.67 14.93 -5.15
C GLU A 73 0.45 14.90 -6.08
N VAL A 74 -0.12 13.71 -6.30
CA VAL A 74 -1.35 13.55 -7.08
C VAL A 74 -2.52 14.27 -6.42
N VAL A 75 -2.72 14.10 -5.12
CA VAL A 75 -3.82 14.75 -4.38
C VAL A 75 -3.69 16.27 -4.44
N ASP A 76 -2.49 16.80 -4.20
CA ASP A 76 -2.22 18.23 -4.27
C ASP A 76 -2.53 18.78 -5.69
N ARG A 77 -2.15 18.05 -6.73
CA ARG A 77 -2.47 18.40 -8.13
C ARG A 77 -3.98 18.38 -8.43
N LEU A 78 -4.73 17.45 -7.83
CA LEU A 78 -6.18 17.34 -8.02
C LEU A 78 -6.96 18.39 -7.21
N GLN A 79 -6.42 18.82 -6.07
CA GLN A 79 -7.03 19.82 -5.18
C GLN A 79 -6.65 21.26 -5.54
N GLY A 80 -5.55 21.45 -6.28
CA GLY A 80 -5.04 22.75 -6.72
C GLY A 80 -5.59 23.27 -8.06
N SER A 81 -6.84 22.94 -8.42
CA SER A 81 -7.54 23.47 -9.62
C SER A 81 -8.78 24.28 -9.27
#